data_AF-A0A2E5HG26-F1
#
_entry.id   AF-A0A2E5HG26-F1
#
_cell.length_a   1.000
_cell.length_b   1.000
_cell.length_c   1.000
_cell.angle_alpha   90.00
_cell.angle_beta   90.00
_cell.angle_gamma   90.00
#
_symmetry.space_group_name_H-M   'P 1'
#
loop_
_entity.id
_entity.type
_entity.pdbx_description
1 polymer ?
#
loop_
_entity_poly.entity_id
_entity_poly.type
_entity_poly.pdbx_seq_one_letter_code
_entity_poly.pdbx_strand_id
1 'polypeptide(L)'
;MNLTNLTELELYFANHFDTVLFPVLAEIYQSKSDYRRAKRVCEIGLEHHPNSIDGQFILSQAELGLGNLDNAEKWMKRVLVQIPDHTSAATSLPMVQEQLGRSTRTLTISWNRAQR
;
A
#
# COMPACT_ATOMS: atom_id res chain seq x y z
N MET A 1 12.01 18.78 11.35
CA MET A 1 10.94 17.82 11.65
C MET A 1 11.58 16.45 11.82
N ASN A 2 11.32 15.79 12.95
CA ASN A 2 11.79 14.44 13.21
C ASN A 2 10.81 13.42 12.59
N LEU A 3 11.24 12.70 11.55
CA LEU A 3 10.43 11.71 10.83
C LEU A 3 10.09 10.46 11.65
N THR A 4 10.73 10.26 12.80
CA THR A 4 10.42 9.16 13.73
C THR A 4 9.44 9.57 14.82
N ASN A 5 9.14 10.86 14.95
CA ASN A 5 8.19 11.37 15.92
C ASN A 5 6.79 11.42 15.30
N LEU A 6 5.93 10.49 15.73
CA LEU A 6 4.55 10.39 15.23
C LEU A 6 3.78 11.70 15.38
N THR A 7 3.88 12.39 16.53
CA THR A 7 3.13 13.63 16.77
C THR A 7 3.58 14.76 15.85
N GLU A 8 4.90 14.93 15.65
CA GLU A 8 5.40 15.95 14.72
C GLU A 8 4.95 15.67 13.28
N LEU A 9 4.95 14.40 12.88
CA LEU A 9 4.56 13.99 11.54
C LEU A 9 3.05 14.12 11.31
N GLU A 10 2.23 13.80 12.31
CA GLU A 10 0.78 14.05 12.31
C GLU A 10 0.47 15.54 12.16
N LEU A 11 1.11 16.38 12.98
CA LEU A 11 0.94 17.84 12.93
C LEU A 11 1.36 18.41 11.58
N TYR A 12 2.47 17.93 11.03
CA TYR A 12 2.93 18.40 9.73
C TYR A 12 1.98 17.97 8.61
N PHE A 13 1.57 16.70 8.59
CA PHE A 13 0.62 16.17 7.61
C PHE A 13 -0.73 16.89 7.66
N ALA A 14 -1.25 17.17 8.86
CA ALA A 14 -2.50 17.91 9.05
C ALA A 14 -2.48 19.34 8.47
N ASN A 15 -1.29 19.93 8.31
CA ASN A 15 -1.11 21.25 7.71
C ASN A 15 -0.64 21.20 6.24
N HIS A 16 -0.26 20.03 5.73
CA HIS A 16 0.33 19.84 4.39
C HIS A 16 -0.11 18.49 3.80
N PHE A 17 -1.40 18.37 3.42
CA PHE A 17 -1.92 17.14 2.84
C PHE A 17 -1.27 16.76 1.49
N ASP A 18 -0.71 17.75 0.80
CA ASP A 18 0.09 17.61 -0.42
C ASP A 18 1.55 17.24 -0.15
N THR A 19 1.93 16.86 1.07
CA THR A 19 3.30 16.42 1.33
C THR A 19 3.58 15.04 0.73
N VAL A 20 4.78 14.86 0.18
CA VAL A 20 5.30 13.56 -0.26
C VAL A 20 5.62 12.61 0.91
N LEU A 21 5.56 13.09 2.15
CA LEU A 21 5.90 12.33 3.36
C LEU A 21 4.76 11.49 3.94
N PHE A 22 3.55 11.56 3.36
CA PHE A 22 2.42 10.75 3.80
C PHE A 22 2.70 9.24 3.87
N PRO A 23 3.53 8.61 2.99
CA PRO A 23 3.83 7.18 3.09
C PRO A 23 4.57 6.85 4.40
N VAL A 24 5.45 7.74 4.87
CA VAL A 24 6.19 7.57 6.13
C VAL A 24 5.22 7.53 7.31
N LEU A 25 4.25 8.45 7.35
CA LEU A 25 3.24 8.47 8.41
C LEU A 25 2.36 7.22 8.39
N ALA A 26 1.92 6.82 7.19
CA ALA A 26 1.13 5.61 7.01
C ALA A 26 1.89 4.34 7.41
N GLU A 27 3.20 4.26 7.13
CA GLU A 27 4.06 3.15 7.54
C GLU A 27 4.21 3.07 9.07
N ILE A 28 4.35 4.21 9.75
CA ILE A 28 4.34 4.24 11.22
C ILE A 28 3.02 3.66 11.75
N TYR A 29 1.87 4.03 11.18
CA TYR A 29 0.59 3.44 11.57
C TYR A 29 0.51 1.94 11.28
N GLN A 30 1.04 1.48 10.13
CA GLN A 30 1.11 0.05 9.82
C GLN A 30 1.94 -0.73 10.83
N SER A 31 3.09 -0.20 11.26
CA SER A 31 3.94 -0.84 12.27
C SER A 31 3.24 -1.02 13.63
N LYS A 32 2.20 -0.22 13.88
CA LYS A 32 1.34 -0.27 15.08
C LYS A 32 0.03 -1.02 14.83
N SER A 33 -0.11 -1.68 13.68
CA SER A 33 -1.31 -2.36 13.21
C SER A 33 -2.56 -1.44 13.14
N ASP A 34 -2.38 -0.12 13.09
CA ASP A 34 -3.46 0.84 12.90
C ASP A 34 -3.74 1.04 11.42
N TYR A 35 -4.21 -0.03 10.77
CA TYR A 35 -4.47 -0.06 9.33
C TYR A 35 -5.55 0.95 8.91
N ARG A 36 -6.47 1.32 9.82
CA ARG A 36 -7.48 2.36 9.55
C ARG A 36 -6.83 3.72 9.35
N ARG A 37 -5.94 4.13 10.25
CA ARG A 37 -5.21 5.40 10.09
C ARG A 37 -4.23 5.35 8.93
N ALA A 38 -3.51 4.25 8.74
CA ALA A 38 -2.61 4.07 7.59
C ALA A 38 -3.36 4.26 6.27
N LYS A 39 -4.51 3.59 6.11
CA LYS A 39 -5.40 3.75 4.94
C LYS A 39 -5.80 5.21 4.75
N ARG A 40 -6.28 5.88 5.80
CA ARG A 40 -6.77 7.26 5.69
C ARG A 40 -5.68 8.24 5.25
N VAL A 41 -4.47 8.10 5.80
CA VAL A 41 -3.32 8.93 5.41
C VAL A 41 -2.96 8.69 3.95
N CYS A 42 -2.92 7.43 3.51
CA CYS A 42 -2.67 7.10 2.11
C CYS A 42 -3.75 7.63 1.17
N GLU A 43 -5.03 7.52 1.51
CA GLU A 43 -6.12 8.05 0.69
C GLU A 43 -5.95 9.55 0.45
N ILE A 44 -5.73 10.33 1.52
CA ILE A 44 -5.51 11.77 1.42
C ILE A 44 -4.25 12.09 0.62
N GLY A 45 -3.13 11.46 0.94
CA GLY A 45 -1.86 11.72 0.24
C GLY A 45 -1.89 11.37 -1.24
N LEU A 46 -2.60 10.29 -1.62
CA LEU A 46 -2.77 9.86 -3.00
C LEU A 46 -3.74 10.75 -3.80
N GLU A 47 -4.60 11.54 -3.17
CA GLU A 47 -5.37 12.59 -3.87
C GLU A 47 -4.43 13.64 -4.48
N HIS A 48 -3.31 13.94 -3.82
CA HIS A 48 -2.29 14.88 -4.29
C HIS A 48 -1.17 14.22 -5.10
N HIS A 49 -0.80 12.99 -4.73
CA HIS A 49 0.30 12.23 -5.33
C HIS A 49 -0.19 10.89 -5.91
N PRO A 50 -1.06 10.89 -6.92
CA PRO A 50 -1.75 9.68 -7.38
C PRO A 50 -0.81 8.59 -7.90
N ASN A 51 0.42 8.94 -8.28
CA ASN A 51 1.43 8.02 -8.80
C ASN A 51 2.51 7.65 -7.75
N SER A 52 2.32 8.00 -6.48
CA SER A 52 3.24 7.56 -5.41
C SER A 52 3.18 6.05 -5.24
N ILE A 53 4.25 5.36 -5.66
CA ILE A 53 4.31 3.90 -5.60
C ILE A 53 4.26 3.40 -4.15
N ASP A 54 5.05 4.03 -3.28
CA ASP A 54 5.05 3.70 -1.84
C ASP A 54 3.66 3.92 -1.22
N GLY A 55 3.01 5.03 -1.55
CA GLY A 55 1.66 5.33 -1.08
C GLY A 55 0.63 4.30 -1.54
N GLN A 56 0.67 3.90 -2.81
CA GLN A 56 -0.21 2.87 -3.36
C GLN A 56 0.06 1.50 -2.73
N PHE A 57 1.33 1.13 -2.54
CA PHE A 57 1.70 -0.15 -1.94
C PHE A 57 1.32 -0.21 -0.46
N ILE A 58 1.58 0.84 0.32
CA ILE A 58 1.16 0.95 1.72
C ILE A 58 -0.37 0.92 1.85
N LEU A 59 -1.10 1.59 0.94
CA LEU A 59 -2.56 1.48 0.91
C LEU A 59 -3.01 0.03 0.66
N SER A 60 -2.35 -0.68 -0.24
CA SER A 60 -2.66 -2.10 -0.48
C SER A 60 -2.46 -2.97 0.76
N GLN A 61 -1.40 -2.72 1.53
CA GLN A 61 -1.11 -3.43 2.77
C GLN A 61 -2.11 -3.07 3.88
N ALA A 62 -2.51 -1.79 3.97
CA ALA A 62 -3.55 -1.36 4.90
C ALA A 62 -4.90 -1.99 4.58
N GLU A 63 -5.30 -2.07 3.30
CA GLU A 63 -6.51 -2.77 2.87
C GLU A 63 -6.43 -4.27 3.22
N LEU A 64 -5.27 -4.90 3.03
CA LEU A 64 -5.04 -6.29 3.42
C LEU A 64 -5.19 -6.49 4.93
N GLY A 65 -4.59 -5.63 5.75
CA GLY A 65 -4.70 -5.66 7.22
C GLY A 65 -6.13 -5.42 7.73
N LEU A 66 -6.97 -4.76 6.93
CA LEU A 66 -8.40 -4.58 7.20
C LEU A 66 -9.29 -5.73 6.67
N GLY A 67 -8.71 -6.71 5.98
CA GLY A 67 -9.45 -7.81 5.35
C GLY A 67 -10.13 -7.44 4.03
N ASN A 68 -9.85 -6.26 3.47
CA ASN A 68 -10.40 -5.78 2.21
C ASN A 68 -9.60 -6.30 1.02
N LEU A 69 -9.60 -7.62 0.84
CA LEU A 69 -8.71 -8.33 -0.10
C LEU A 69 -8.84 -7.84 -1.55
N ASP A 70 -10.05 -7.56 -2.03
CA ASP A 70 -10.26 -7.05 -3.39
C ASP A 70 -9.57 -5.69 -3.62
N ASN A 71 -9.61 -4.81 -2.61
CA ASN A 71 -8.93 -3.51 -2.70
C ASN A 71 -7.41 -3.66 -2.60
N ALA A 72 -6.93 -4.56 -1.73
CA ALA A 72 -5.51 -4.88 -1.66
C ALA A 72 -5.00 -5.36 -3.02
N GLU A 73 -5.69 -6.32 -3.65
CA GLU A 73 -5.36 -6.83 -4.98
C GLU A 73 -5.34 -5.71 -6.04
N LYS A 74 -6.36 -4.83 -6.03
CA LYS A 74 -6.47 -3.71 -6.97
C LYS A 74 -5.28 -2.77 -6.87
N TRP A 75 -4.85 -2.40 -5.66
CA TRP A 75 -3.73 -1.49 -5.46
C TRP A 75 -2.39 -2.14 -5.78
N MET A 76 -2.18 -3.41 -5.40
CA MET A 76 -0.97 -4.16 -5.79
C MET A 76 -0.83 -4.27 -7.32
N LYS A 77 -1.94 -4.50 -8.03
CA LYS A 77 -1.96 -4.48 -9.50
C LYS A 77 -1.54 -3.12 -10.07
N ARG A 78 -2.00 -2.01 -9.49
CA ARG A 78 -1.62 -0.65 -9.91
C ARG A 78 -0.12 -0.40 -9.71
N VAL A 79 0.44 -0.83 -8.58
CA VAL A 79 1.89 -0.79 -8.32
C VAL A 79 2.64 -1.56 -9.41
N LEU A 80 2.23 -2.80 -9.70
CA LEU A 80 2.91 -3.66 -10.69
C LEU A 80 2.70 -3.25 -12.16
N VAL A 81 1.73 -2.36 -12.44
CA VAL A 81 1.62 -1.72 -13.77
C VAL A 81 2.70 -0.65 -13.93
N GLN A 82 3.01 0.10 -12.87
CA GLN A 82 4.00 1.19 -12.91
C GLN A 82 5.43 0.69 -12.70
N ILE A 83 5.62 -0.24 -11.76
CA ILE A 83 6.89 -0.89 -11.47
C ILE A 83 6.68 -2.41 -11.56
N PRO A 84 6.87 -3.01 -12.76
CA PRO A 84 6.66 -4.44 -12.98
C PRO A 84 7.47 -5.38 -12.08
N ASP A 85 8.63 -4.92 -11.62
CA ASP A 85 9.60 -5.66 -10.81
C ASP A 85 9.56 -5.26 -9.32
N HIS A 86 8.47 -4.61 -8.88
CA HIS A 86 8.30 -4.24 -7.48
C HIS A 86 8.16 -5.51 -6.62
N THR A 87 9.26 -5.93 -5.99
CA THR A 87 9.39 -7.22 -5.31
C THR A 87 8.28 -7.47 -4.29
N SER A 88 8.01 -6.52 -3.39
CA SER A 88 7.02 -6.74 -2.32
C SER A 88 5.60 -6.94 -2.86
N ALA A 89 5.16 -6.10 -3.81
CA ALA A 89 3.87 -6.26 -4.48
C ALA A 89 3.80 -7.55 -5.31
N ALA A 90 4.88 -7.93 -6.00
CA ALA A 90 4.93 -9.17 -6.79
C ALA A 90 4.79 -10.41 -5.91
N THR A 91 5.43 -10.43 -4.75
CA THR A 91 5.37 -11.53 -3.78
C THR A 91 4.03 -11.58 -3.04
N SER A 92 3.46 -10.43 -2.65
CA SER A 92 2.19 -10.40 -1.90
C SER A 92 0.95 -10.66 -2.76
N LEU A 93 0.95 -10.24 -4.04
CA LEU A 93 -0.22 -10.38 -4.92
C LEU A 93 -0.75 -11.81 -5.04
N PRO A 94 0.06 -12.85 -5.33
CA PRO A 94 -0.45 -14.22 -5.47
C PRO A 94 -1.05 -14.74 -4.16
N MET A 95 -0.51 -14.35 -2.99
CA MET A 95 -1.07 -14.73 -1.68
C MET A 95 -2.47 -14.14 -1.48
N VAL A 96 -2.66 -12.86 -1.81
CA VAL A 96 -3.98 -12.20 -1.75
C VAL A 96 -4.96 -12.84 -2.72
N GLN A 97 -4.50 -13.20 -3.93
CA GLN A 97 -5.33 -13.84 -4.95
C GLN A 97 -5.74 -15.26 -4.57
N GLU A 98 -4.90 -15.99 -3.85
CA GLU A 98 -5.21 -17.32 -3.33
C GLU A 98 -6.32 -17.22 -2.28
N GLN A 99 -6.21 -16.28 -1.35
CA GLN A 99 -7.23 -16.03 -0.33
C GLN A 99 -8.56 -15.59 -0.94
N LEU A 100 -8.52 -14.84 -2.05
CA LEU A 100 -9.70 -14.46 -2.83
C LEU A 100 -10.31 -15.59 -3.67
N GLY A 101 -9.65 -16.75 -3.76
CA GLY A 101 -10.09 -17.84 -4.64
C GLY A 101 -10.05 -17.46 -6.13
N ARG A 102 -9.10 -16.61 -6.55
CA ARG A 102 -8.94 -16.26 -7.97
C ARG A 102 -8.58 -17.49 -8.79
N SER A 103 -8.91 -17.45 -10.09
CA SER A 103 -8.72 -18.59 -10.99
C SER A 103 -7.25 -19.06 -11.04
N THR A 104 -7.05 -20.36 -11.32
CA THR A 104 -5.71 -20.94 -11.49
C THR A 104 -4.87 -20.16 -12.50
N ARG A 105 -5.47 -19.71 -13.61
CA ARG A 105 -4.79 -18.89 -14.61
C ARG A 105 -4.24 -17.59 -14.02
N THR A 106 -5.03 -16.91 -13.19
CA THR A 106 -4.63 -15.68 -12.51
C THR A 106 -3.45 -15.94 -11.57
N LEU A 107 -3.55 -17.00 -10.76
CA LEU A 107 -2.50 -17.38 -9.81
C LEU A 107 -1.20 -17.75 -10.52
N THR A 108 -1.24 -18.54 -11.59
CA THR A 108 -0.05 -18.91 -12.37
C THR A 108 0.68 -17.68 -12.89
N ILE A 109 -0.04 -16.68 -13.41
CA ILE A 109 0.57 -15.43 -13.91
C ILE A 109 1.28 -14.70 -12.78
N SER A 110 0.63 -14.55 -11.62
CA SER A 110 1.21 -13.82 -10.48
C SER A 110 2.39 -14.55 -9.84
N TRP A 111 2.30 -15.88 -9.68
CA TRP A 111 3.41 -16.69 -9.15
C TRP A 111 4.63 -16.67 -10.08
N ASN A 112 4.43 -16.76 -11.40
CA ASN A 112 5.53 -16.65 -12.36
C ASN A 112 6.20 -15.27 -12.32
N ARG A 113 5.46 -14.21 -11.97
CA ARG A 113 6.02 -12.87 -11.77
C ARG A 113 6.85 -12.80 -10.49
N ALA A 114 6.36 -13.38 -9.40
CA ALA A 114 7.04 -13.36 -8.08
C ALA A 114 8.38 -14.13 -8.06
N GLN A 115 8.64 -15.00 -9.04
CA GLN A 115 9.85 -15.82 -9.14
C GLN A 115 10.96 -15.21 -10.02
N ARG A 116 10.73 -14.05 -10.62
CA ARG A 116 11.71 -13.34 -11.44
C ARG A 116 12.59 -12.44 -10.58
#